data_AF-A0A6J3CAN2-F1
#
_entry.id   AF-A0A6J3CAN2-F1
#
_cell.length_a   1.000
_cell.length_b   1.000
_cell.length_c   1.000
_cell.angle_alpha   90.00
_cell.angle_beta   90.00
_cell.angle_gamma   90.00
#
_symmetry.space_group_name_H-M   'P 1'
#
loop_
_entity.id
_entity.type
_entity.pdbx_description
1 polymer ?
#
loop_
_entity_poly.entity_id
_entity_poly.type
_entity_poly.pdbx_seq_one_letter_code
_entity_poly.pdbx_strand_id
1 'polypeptide(L)'
;MVKAWYMDDDSASDQRLEHHRNPPEYISIEELYKKTGVEYFKLNVDTYATDGVLQALKEKRGYTYEDEIVCSKECLPNYEEKIKSFYTEHLHTDEEIRILQNYIRAKRFFIGEPVWKPYDRPADDMDCRKQYIEKQRRGFLVTAS
;
A
#
# COMPACT_ATOMS: atom_id res chain seq x y z
N MET A 1 -0.72 2.31 -17.52
CA MET A 1 -0.60 3.49 -16.64
C MET A 1 -1.47 3.23 -15.42
N VAL A 2 -1.03 3.58 -14.21
CA VAL A 2 -1.80 3.32 -12.98
C VAL A 2 -3.05 4.20 -12.96
N LYS A 3 -4.17 3.62 -12.50
CA LYS A 3 -5.45 4.31 -12.33
C LYS A 3 -5.88 4.19 -10.87
N ALA A 4 -6.43 5.26 -10.33
CA ALA A 4 -7.08 5.31 -9.03
C ALA A 4 -8.37 6.12 -9.16
N TRP A 5 -9.40 5.77 -8.40
CA TRP A 5 -10.72 6.40 -8.46
C TRP A 5 -11.41 6.34 -7.10
N TYR A 6 -12.42 7.19 -6.92
CA TYR A 6 -13.31 7.12 -5.78
C TYR A 6 -14.35 6.01 -5.98
N MET A 7 -14.59 5.24 -4.91
CA MET A 7 -15.53 4.14 -4.93
C MET A 7 -16.97 4.63 -4.69
N ASP A 8 -17.94 3.87 -5.22
CA ASP A 8 -19.35 3.98 -4.83
C ASP A 8 -19.59 3.52 -3.38
N ASP A 9 -20.81 3.72 -2.89
CA ASP A 9 -21.21 3.31 -1.53
C ASP A 9 -21.86 1.90 -1.51
N ASP A 10 -21.71 1.10 -2.58
CA ASP A 10 -22.30 -0.24 -2.65
C ASP A 10 -21.44 -1.25 -1.87
N SER A 11 -21.96 -1.66 -0.72
CA SER A 11 -21.34 -2.69 0.12
C SER A 11 -21.95 -4.09 -0.05
N ALA A 12 -22.93 -4.26 -0.95
CA ALA A 12 -23.66 -5.51 -1.12
C ALA A 12 -23.15 -6.35 -2.29
N SER A 13 -22.59 -5.71 -3.32
CA SER A 13 -21.99 -6.42 -4.46
C SER A 13 -20.61 -7.00 -4.13
N ASP A 14 -20.06 -7.78 -5.06
CA ASP A 14 -18.74 -8.39 -4.90
C ASP A 14 -17.67 -7.29 -4.84
N GLN A 15 -17.05 -7.13 -3.67
CA GLN A 15 -15.96 -6.19 -3.37
C GLN A 15 -14.77 -6.24 -4.34
N ARG A 16 -14.66 -7.27 -5.19
CA ARG A 16 -13.61 -7.39 -6.22
C ARG A 16 -13.94 -6.65 -7.51
N LEU A 17 -15.17 -6.15 -7.68
CA LEU A 17 -15.58 -5.35 -8.82
C LEU A 17 -14.92 -3.96 -8.77
N GLU A 18 -15.04 -3.19 -9.85
CA GLU A 18 -14.37 -1.88 -9.93
C GLU A 18 -14.98 -0.84 -8.98
N HIS A 19 -16.27 -0.95 -8.63
CA HIS A 19 -16.98 -0.02 -7.74
C HIS A 19 -16.83 1.46 -8.14
N HIS A 20 -16.96 1.77 -9.43
CA HIS A 20 -16.92 3.16 -9.89
C HIS A 20 -18.16 3.93 -9.44
N ARG A 21 -17.97 5.16 -8.92
CA ARG A 21 -19.05 6.15 -8.85
C ARG A 21 -19.67 6.39 -10.23
N ASN A 22 -20.90 6.87 -10.24
CA ASN A 22 -21.59 7.28 -11.46
C ASN A 22 -21.95 8.78 -11.39
N PRO A 23 -21.26 9.66 -12.15
CA PRO A 23 -20.21 9.36 -13.13
C PRO A 23 -18.85 8.95 -12.49
N PRO A 24 -17.96 8.28 -13.24
CA PRO A 24 -16.64 7.89 -12.73
C PRO A 24 -15.80 9.09 -12.28
N GLU A 25 -15.21 8.98 -11.09
CA GLU A 25 -14.41 10.04 -10.48
C GLU A 25 -12.97 9.54 -10.25
N TYR A 26 -12.06 9.92 -11.14
CA TYR A 26 -10.64 9.53 -11.08
C TYR A 26 -9.82 10.49 -10.22
N ILE A 27 -8.75 9.97 -9.61
CA ILE A 27 -7.73 10.77 -8.92
C ILE A 27 -6.36 10.51 -9.55
N SER A 28 -5.58 11.58 -9.78
CA SER A 28 -4.21 11.44 -10.26
C SER A 28 -3.30 10.94 -9.15
N ILE A 29 -2.17 10.30 -9.51
CA ILE A 29 -1.17 9.87 -8.52
C ILE A 29 -0.61 11.04 -7.72
N GLU A 30 -0.47 12.21 -8.34
CA GLU A 30 -0.02 13.44 -7.67
C GLU A 30 -1.04 13.91 -6.62
N GLU A 31 -2.33 13.96 -6.96
CA GLU A 31 -3.38 14.36 -6.02
C GLU A 31 -3.59 13.31 -4.92
N LEU A 32 -3.43 12.03 -5.25
CA LEU A 32 -3.44 10.95 -4.25
C LEU A 32 -2.31 11.18 -3.23
N TYR A 33 -1.08 11.42 -3.68
CA TYR A 33 0.05 11.72 -2.80
C TYR A 33 -0.22 12.94 -1.91
N LYS A 34 -0.68 14.06 -2.47
CA LYS A 34 -0.99 15.26 -1.70
C LYS A 34 -2.05 15.03 -0.61
N LYS A 35 -3.03 14.16 -0.88
CA LYS A 35 -4.11 13.85 0.07
C LYS A 35 -3.72 12.80 1.10
N THR A 36 -2.95 11.78 0.73
CA THR A 36 -2.78 10.57 1.55
C THR A 36 -1.33 10.24 1.91
N GLY A 37 -0.35 10.81 1.22
CA GLY A 37 1.06 10.45 1.36
C GLY A 37 1.44 9.15 0.64
N VAL A 38 0.53 8.54 -0.12
CA VAL A 38 0.81 7.33 -0.89
C VAL A 38 1.73 7.66 -2.06
N GLU A 39 2.87 6.98 -2.11
CA GLU A 39 3.85 7.10 -3.18
C GLU A 39 3.74 5.96 -4.20
N TYR A 40 4.04 6.27 -5.46
CA TYR A 40 4.07 5.29 -6.54
C TYR A 40 5.43 5.32 -7.24
N PHE A 41 6.00 4.14 -7.45
CA PHE A 41 7.23 3.95 -8.19
C PHE A 41 6.99 2.98 -9.33
N LYS A 42 7.42 3.35 -10.53
CA LYS A 42 7.44 2.43 -11.66
C LYS A 42 8.74 1.62 -11.62
N LEU A 43 8.62 0.33 -11.31
CA LEU A 43 9.73 -0.63 -11.38
C LEU A 43 9.61 -1.51 -12.62
N ASN A 44 10.75 -1.92 -13.16
CA ASN A 44 10.79 -2.96 -14.19
C ASN A 44 10.83 -4.32 -13.50
N VAL A 45 9.76 -5.10 -13.63
CA VAL A 45 9.61 -6.40 -12.95
C VAL A 45 10.66 -7.44 -13.34
N ASP A 46 11.29 -7.29 -14.51
CA ASP A 46 12.31 -8.20 -15.01
C ASP A 46 13.72 -7.82 -14.51
N THR A 47 13.94 -6.54 -14.20
CA THR A 47 15.28 -6.01 -13.88
C THR A 47 15.40 -5.36 -12.52
N TYR A 48 14.33 -5.17 -11.75
CA TYR A 48 14.38 -4.42 -10.48
C TYR A 48 15.36 -5.00 -9.45
N ALA A 49 15.70 -6.29 -9.58
CA ALA A 49 16.68 -6.96 -8.74
C ALA A 49 18.13 -6.61 -9.10
N THR A 50 18.38 -6.12 -10.31
CA THR A 50 19.74 -5.89 -10.85
C THR A 50 19.96 -4.48 -11.37
N ASP A 51 18.90 -3.73 -11.70
CA ASP A 51 18.98 -2.36 -12.23
C ASP A 51 19.29 -1.30 -11.17
N GLY A 52 19.33 -1.69 -9.89
CA GLY A 52 19.69 -0.83 -8.77
C GLY A 52 18.61 0.17 -8.34
N VAL A 53 17.47 0.26 -9.04
CA VAL A 53 16.41 1.22 -8.72
C VAL A 53 15.77 0.92 -7.36
N LEU A 54 15.41 -0.36 -7.14
CA LEU A 54 14.84 -0.78 -5.86
C LEU A 54 15.88 -0.66 -4.73
N GLN A 55 17.15 -1.00 -5.00
CA GLN A 55 18.22 -0.92 -4.02
C GLN A 55 18.46 0.52 -3.54
N ALA A 56 18.53 1.48 -4.48
CA ALA A 56 18.66 2.89 -4.14
C ALA A 56 17.47 3.41 -3.32
N LEU A 57 16.24 2.95 -3.61
CA LEU A 57 15.06 3.28 -2.82
C LEU A 57 15.16 2.73 -1.39
N LYS A 58 15.57 1.46 -1.25
CA LYS A 58 15.78 0.82 0.07
C LYS A 58 16.82 1.58 0.90
N GLU A 59 17.94 1.95 0.29
CA GLU A 59 19.00 2.71 0.96
C GLU A 59 18.54 4.11 1.38
N LYS A 60 17.87 4.84 0.47
CA LYS A 60 17.32 6.18 0.78
C LYS A 60 16.32 6.14 1.93
N ARG A 61 15.54 5.07 2.05
CA ARG A 61 14.50 4.89 3.07
C ARG A 61 14.99 4.18 4.33
N GLY A 62 16.20 3.63 4.30
CA GLY A 62 16.77 2.88 5.43
C GLY A 62 16.06 1.56 5.71
N TYR A 63 15.48 0.89 4.71
CA TYR A 63 14.87 -0.42 4.91
C TYR A 63 15.94 -1.46 5.19
N THR A 64 15.87 -2.08 6.36
CA THR A 64 16.83 -3.10 6.83
C THR A 64 16.27 -4.51 6.76
N TYR A 65 14.97 -4.65 6.49
CA TYR A 65 14.30 -5.94 6.35
C TYR A 65 13.46 -5.96 5.07
N GLU A 66 13.45 -7.11 4.39
CA GLU A 66 12.54 -7.39 3.28
C GLU A 66 12.04 -8.82 3.34
N ASP A 67 10.80 -9.04 2.92
CA ASP A 67 10.32 -10.37 2.57
C ASP A 67 9.43 -10.33 1.33
N GLU A 68 8.99 -11.52 0.90
CA GLU A 68 8.10 -11.70 -0.23
C GLU A 68 6.99 -12.67 0.13
N ILE A 69 5.76 -12.31 -0.22
CA ILE A 69 4.60 -13.21 -0.17
C ILE A 69 3.95 -13.31 -1.55
N VAL A 70 3.46 -14.50 -1.89
CA VAL A 70 2.65 -14.73 -3.07
C VAL A 70 1.22 -14.97 -2.61
N CYS A 71 0.33 -14.03 -2.89
CA CYS A 71 -1.08 -14.10 -2.50
C CYS A 71 -1.85 -14.91 -3.55
N SER A 72 -1.75 -16.24 -3.45
CA SER A 72 -2.60 -17.19 -4.17
C SER A 72 -3.12 -18.25 -3.21
N LYS A 73 -4.18 -18.96 -3.62
CA LYS A 73 -4.78 -20.02 -2.80
C LYS A 73 -3.80 -21.17 -2.50
N GLU A 74 -2.87 -21.40 -3.42
CA GLU A 74 -1.85 -22.45 -3.35
C GLU A 74 -0.65 -22.03 -2.50
N CYS A 75 -0.27 -20.74 -2.55
CA CYS A 75 0.96 -20.26 -1.94
C CYS A 75 0.75 -19.59 -0.57
N LEU A 76 -0.48 -19.20 -0.22
CA LEU A 76 -0.78 -18.48 1.01
C LEU A 76 -1.52 -19.37 2.02
N PRO A 77 -0.86 -19.79 3.13
CA PRO A 77 -1.52 -20.55 4.19
C PRO A 77 -2.69 -19.77 4.80
N ASN A 78 -3.80 -20.45 5.10
CA ASN A 78 -5.05 -19.83 5.57
C ASN A 78 -5.57 -18.73 4.62
N TYR A 79 -5.47 -18.97 3.30
CA TYR A 79 -5.83 -18.01 2.26
C TYR A 79 -7.16 -17.30 2.53
N GLU A 80 -8.24 -18.04 2.77
CA GLU A 80 -9.58 -17.45 2.96
C GLU A 80 -9.66 -16.52 4.17
N GLU A 81 -8.96 -16.83 5.26
CA GLU A 81 -8.90 -15.98 6.45
C GLU A 81 -8.01 -14.76 6.21
N LYS A 82 -6.87 -14.94 5.55
CA LYS A 82 -5.94 -13.85 5.24
C LYS A 82 -6.51 -12.84 4.25
N ILE A 83 -7.23 -13.30 3.23
CA ILE A 83 -7.89 -12.39 2.28
C ILE A 83 -8.93 -11.53 3.00
N LYS A 84 -9.69 -12.11 3.94
CA LYS A 84 -10.59 -11.32 4.79
C LYS A 84 -9.83 -10.31 5.64
N SER A 85 -8.75 -10.72 6.31
CA SER A 85 -7.96 -9.78 7.14
C SER A 85 -7.30 -8.67 6.32
N PHE A 86 -6.87 -8.95 5.08
CA PHE A 86 -6.32 -7.92 4.20
C PHE A 86 -7.36 -6.89 3.76
N TYR A 87 -8.63 -7.29 3.68
CA TYR A 87 -9.72 -6.42 3.25
C TYR A 87 -10.35 -5.61 4.39
N THR A 88 -10.33 -6.14 5.62
CA THR A 88 -10.76 -5.39 6.81
C THR A 88 -9.99 -4.07 6.90
N GLU A 89 -10.67 -2.94 7.13
CA GLU A 89 -10.01 -1.64 7.27
C GLU A 89 -9.05 -1.66 8.47
N HIS A 90 -7.76 -1.48 8.21
CA HIS A 90 -6.71 -1.51 9.23
C HIS A 90 -5.59 -0.51 8.94
N LEU A 91 -4.70 -0.35 9.91
CA LEU A 91 -3.43 0.37 9.76
C LEU A 91 -2.26 -0.41 10.34
N HIS A 92 -1.05 0.04 9.98
CA HIS A 92 0.21 -0.48 10.50
C HIS A 92 1.03 0.64 11.17
N THR A 93 1.97 0.24 12.02
CA THR A 93 2.97 1.14 12.60
C THR A 93 4.06 1.53 11.61
N ASP A 94 4.24 0.71 10.58
CA ASP A 94 5.30 0.80 9.57
C ASP A 94 4.71 0.96 8.17
N GLU A 95 5.56 1.30 7.20
CA GLU A 95 5.13 1.47 5.81
C GLU A 95 4.68 0.14 5.18
N GLU A 96 3.55 0.18 4.47
CA GLU A 96 3.05 -0.93 3.66
C GLU A 96 3.50 -0.75 2.21
N ILE A 97 4.58 -1.42 1.83
CA ILE A 97 5.08 -1.41 0.45
C ILE A 97 4.71 -2.71 -0.23
N ARG A 98 4.29 -2.62 -1.50
CA ARG A 98 3.85 -3.74 -2.32
C ARG A 98 4.33 -3.54 -3.76
N ILE A 99 5.06 -4.52 -4.27
CA ILE A 99 5.37 -4.63 -5.70
C ILE A 99 4.29 -5.53 -6.34
N LEU A 100 3.95 -5.34 -7.61
CA LEU A 100 2.95 -6.17 -8.31
C LEU A 100 3.58 -6.79 -9.57
N GLN A 101 3.38 -8.11 -9.78
CA GLN A 101 3.93 -8.86 -10.92
C GLN A 101 2.94 -9.92 -11.45
N ASN A 102 2.14 -9.65 -12.49
CA ASN A 102 1.18 -10.57 -13.17
C ASN A 102 0.14 -11.33 -12.29
N TYR A 103 0.39 -11.45 -11.00
CA TYR A 103 -0.35 -11.94 -9.84
C TYR A 103 0.12 -11.11 -8.63
N ILE A 104 -0.57 -11.21 -7.50
CA ILE A 104 -0.19 -10.44 -6.31
C ILE A 104 1.03 -11.10 -5.66
N ARG A 105 2.23 -10.66 -6.05
CA ARG A 105 3.50 -10.94 -5.37
C ARG A 105 3.92 -9.71 -4.60
N ALA A 106 3.59 -9.67 -3.31
CA ALA A 106 3.89 -8.55 -2.45
C ALA A 106 5.29 -8.69 -1.82
N LYS A 107 6.22 -7.81 -2.21
CA LYS A 107 7.44 -7.56 -1.42
C LYS A 107 7.15 -6.51 -0.37
N ARG A 108 7.53 -6.79 0.88
CA ARG A 108 7.26 -5.92 2.03
C ARG A 108 8.60 -5.49 2.63
N PHE A 109 8.74 -4.22 2.98
CA PHE A 109 10.00 -3.65 3.48
C PHE A 109 9.77 -2.93 4.80
N PHE A 110 10.72 -3.07 5.74
CA PHE A 110 10.63 -2.51 7.10
C PHE A 110 11.93 -1.85 7.50
N ILE A 111 11.81 -0.87 8.40
CA ILE A 111 12.93 -0.31 9.15
C ILE A 111 13.00 -1.08 10.47
N GLY A 112 14.06 -1.86 10.66
CA GLY A 112 14.21 -2.77 11.80
C GLY A 112 13.49 -4.11 11.65
N GLU A 113 13.11 -4.70 12.79
CA GLU A 113 12.36 -5.95 12.86
C GLU A 113 10.90 -5.74 12.40
N PRO A 114 10.37 -6.60 11.52
CA PRO A 114 9.07 -6.35 10.92
C PRO A 114 7.92 -6.56 11.91
N VAL A 115 7.06 -5.56 12.06
CA VAL A 115 5.79 -5.67 12.80
C VAL A 115 4.63 -5.77 11.82
N TRP A 116 4.20 -7.00 11.57
CA TRP A 116 3.11 -7.31 10.61
C TRP A 116 1.71 -7.04 11.12
N LYS A 117 1.58 -6.71 12.41
CA LYS A 117 0.29 -6.68 13.09
C LYS A 117 -0.61 -5.60 12.46
N PRO A 118 -1.74 -5.97 11.85
CA PRO A 118 -2.76 -5.00 11.48
C PRO A 118 -3.47 -4.54 12.75
N TYR A 119 -3.86 -3.28 12.76
CA TYR A 119 -4.75 -2.71 13.77
C TYR A 119 -6.05 -2.31 13.07
N ASP A 120 -7.06 -3.17 13.19
CA ASP A 120 -8.39 -2.92 12.63
C ASP A 120 -8.97 -1.64 13.21
N ARG A 121 -9.71 -0.89 12.40
CA ARG A 121 -10.36 0.35 12.84
C ARG A 121 -11.47 0.03 13.87
N PRO A 122 -11.64 0.83 14.95
CA PRO A 122 -10.95 2.08 15.29
C PRO A 122 -9.55 1.88 15.89
N ALA A 123 -8.60 2.68 15.42
CA ALA A 123 -7.21 2.68 15.86
C ALA A 123 -6.64 4.12 15.97
N ASP A 124 -7.52 5.10 16.20
CA ASP A 124 -7.19 6.53 16.11
C ASP A 124 -6.26 7.03 17.24
N ASP A 125 -6.20 6.33 18.36
CA ASP A 125 -5.34 6.68 19.51
C ASP A 125 -3.88 6.32 19.32
N MET A 126 -3.53 5.56 18.29
CA MET A 126 -2.15 5.15 18.02
C MET A 126 -1.26 6.33 17.61
N ASP A 127 -0.03 6.35 18.11
CA ASP A 127 0.91 7.43 17.81
C ASP A 127 1.22 7.55 16.31
N CYS A 128 1.37 6.43 15.60
CA CYS A 128 1.56 6.43 14.15
C CYS A 128 0.40 7.12 13.42
N ARG A 129 -0.84 6.90 13.88
CA ARG A 129 -2.05 7.53 13.31
C ARG A 129 -2.08 9.04 13.61
N LYS A 130 -1.77 9.44 14.84
CA LYS A 130 -1.67 10.86 15.21
C LYS A 130 -0.61 11.60 14.39
N GLN A 131 0.58 11.00 14.24
CA GLN A 131 1.66 11.54 13.41
C GLN A 131 1.27 11.63 11.94
N TYR A 132 0.58 10.62 11.41
CA TYR A 132 0.06 10.64 10.04
C TYR A 132 -0.90 11.82 9.81
N ILE A 133 -1.87 12.00 10.72
CA ILE A 133 -2.83 13.11 10.64
C ILE A 133 -2.14 14.47 10.73
N GLU A 134 -1.12 14.60 11.59
CA GLU A 134 -0.32 15.82 11.66
C GLU A 134 0.42 16.12 10.34
N LYS A 135 1.04 15.10 9.73
CA LYS A 135 1.69 15.22 8.41
C LYS A 135 0.67 15.59 7.33
N GLN A 136 -0.48 14.93 7.30
CA GLN A 136 -1.55 15.22 6.35
C GLN A 136 -2.04 16.67 6.46
N ARG A 137 -2.20 17.18 7.69
CA ARG A 137 -2.59 18.59 7.94
C ARG A 137 -1.52 19.59 7.50
N ARG A 138 -0.24 19.24 7.65
CA ARG A 138 0.89 20.07 7.19
C ARG A 138 1.09 20.02 5.68
N GLY A 139 0.51 19.03 5.02
CA GLY A 139 0.71 18.73 3.60
C GLY A 139 1.94 17.85 3.38
N PHE A 140 1.81 16.86 2.50
CA PHE A 140 2.95 16.07 2.05
C PHE A 140 3.77 16.91 1.06
N LEU A 141 5.05 17.11 1.37
CA LEU A 141 5.96 17.88 0.51
C LEU A 141 6.24 17.07 -0.75
N VAL A 142 5.89 17.63 -1.92
CA VAL A 142 6.35 17.06 -3.19
C VAL A 142 7.87 17.26 -3.25
N THR A 143 8.64 16.21 -3.00
CA THR A 143 10.07 16.24 -3.35
C THR A 143 10.14 16.28 -4.86
N ALA A 144 10.68 17.37 -5.42
CA ALA A 144 11.01 17.42 -6.83
C ALA A 144 11.91 16.22 -7.16
N SER A 145 11.39 15.34 -8.02
CA SER A 145 12.10 14.19 -8.58
C SER A 145 13.15 14.64 -9.58
#